data_AF-A0A1Q3WP22-F1
#
_entry.id   AF-A0A1Q3WP22-F1
#
_cell.length_a   1.000
_cell.length_b   1.000
_cell.length_c   1.000
_cell.angle_alpha   90.00
_cell.angle_beta   90.00
_cell.angle_gamma   90.00
#
_symmetry.space_group_name_H-M   'P 1'
#
loop_
_entity.id
_entity.type
_entity.pdbx_description
1 polymer ?
#
loop_
_entity_poly.entity_id
_entity_poly.type
_entity_poly.pdbx_seq_one_letter_code
_entity_poly.pdbx_strand_id
1 'polypeptide(L)'
;MYSFTNRFSGPSLRERVLMMNSHRSGFAVWWRYSIWVVLMVVMAFACRHKQSRSEQILSPTTLPAINPTRGRVVDLEDQQTWYRHMALFNDKFGTEVVVGKPVVLQLKDKRFVLPEDYKYSSAVYIDGKETPIEALQSLSPDFVSEVFVIHQWENFADADQDAKPYQIMIQTSPQRVPTNDRREQFFSLLRAAAISQNPLGETHSFNMNQLLEATFFHNKNALVERTKNEHLSIYDEYAKSVDVFINNLPATPADVKTIHVREVARLYAKERPYLEWLRPDNPLSRFVLNIHTSPKRAKRDSTYYVFSPFYTGDF
;
A
#
# COMPACT_ATOMS: atom_id res chain seq x y z
N MET A 1 -38.01 -7.24 40.66
CA MET A 1 -37.75 -8.67 40.96
C MET A 1 -37.42 -9.36 39.65
N TYR A 2 -36.14 -9.67 39.43
CA TYR A 2 -35.67 -10.39 38.25
C TYR A 2 -35.94 -11.89 38.44
N SER A 3 -36.69 -12.49 37.52
CA SER A 3 -36.82 -13.94 37.41
C SER A 3 -35.64 -14.46 36.58
N PHE A 4 -34.71 -15.15 37.23
CA PHE A 4 -33.71 -15.95 36.56
C PHE A 4 -34.39 -17.16 35.90
N THR A 5 -34.35 -17.24 34.58
CA THR A 5 -34.72 -18.44 33.83
C THR A 5 -33.46 -19.20 33.41
N ASN A 6 -32.83 -19.88 34.38
CA ASN A 6 -31.86 -20.92 34.07
C ASN A 6 -32.60 -22.15 33.52
N ARG A 7 -32.80 -22.22 32.20
CA ARG A 7 -33.13 -23.48 31.53
C ARG A 7 -31.82 -24.17 31.14
N PHE A 8 -31.35 -25.06 32.01
CA PHE A 8 -30.35 -26.05 31.62
C PHE A 8 -31.00 -27.03 30.63
N SER A 9 -30.78 -26.82 29.33
CA SER A 9 -31.14 -27.77 28.27
C SER A 9 -30.07 -28.86 28.19
N GLY A 10 -30.04 -29.75 29.19
CA GLY A 10 -29.30 -31.01 29.13
C GLY A 10 -30.21 -32.13 28.65
N PRO A 11 -29.75 -33.03 27.76
CA PRO A 11 -30.59 -34.10 27.24
C PRO A 11 -31.03 -35.03 28.36
N SER A 12 -32.33 -35.14 28.53
CA SER A 12 -32.99 -35.98 29.53
C SER A 12 -32.68 -37.47 29.27
N LEU A 13 -32.75 -38.28 30.32
CA LEU A 13 -32.51 -39.74 30.24
C LEU A 13 -33.43 -40.41 29.20
N ARG A 14 -34.62 -39.85 28.99
CA ARG A 14 -35.58 -40.25 27.94
C ARG A 14 -35.08 -39.97 26.52
N GLU A 15 -34.42 -38.83 26.29
CA GLU A 15 -33.81 -38.51 24.99
C GLU A 15 -32.60 -39.39 24.69
N ARG A 16 -31.81 -39.74 25.71
CA ARG A 16 -30.67 -40.65 25.56
C ARG A 16 -31.10 -42.08 25.19
N VAL A 17 -32.18 -42.57 25.80
CA VAL A 17 -32.77 -43.88 25.46
C VAL A 17 -33.38 -43.87 24.05
N LEU A 18 -33.97 -42.75 23.61
CA LEU A 18 -34.47 -42.59 22.24
C LEU A 18 -33.35 -42.57 21.19
N MET A 19 -32.19 -41.98 21.50
CA MET A 19 -31.02 -42.04 20.62
C MET A 19 -30.41 -43.44 20.52
N MET A 20 -30.42 -44.23 21.60
CA MET A 20 -29.92 -45.61 21.57
C MET A 20 -30.85 -46.58 20.82
N ASN A 21 -32.16 -46.28 20.76
CA ASN A 21 -33.16 -47.07 20.05
C ASN A 21 -33.56 -46.51 18.67
N SER A 22 -32.80 -45.56 18.11
CA SER A 22 -33.10 -45.04 16.78
C SER A 22 -32.90 -46.12 15.72
N HIS A 23 -33.94 -46.38 14.92
CA HIS A 23 -33.90 -47.32 13.79
C HIS A 23 -32.71 -47.03 12.86
N ARG A 24 -32.08 -48.12 12.36
CA ARG A 24 -31.00 -48.04 11.35
C ARG A 24 -31.38 -47.07 10.25
N SER A 25 -30.53 -46.08 10.02
CA SER A 25 -30.70 -45.05 9.00
C SER A 25 -30.96 -45.70 7.63
N GLY A 26 -32.18 -45.54 7.13
CA GLY A 26 -32.59 -46.06 5.84
C GLY A 26 -31.88 -45.35 4.68
N PHE A 27 -31.93 -45.95 3.49
CA PHE A 27 -31.28 -45.50 2.25
C PHE A 27 -31.51 -44.01 1.93
N ALA A 28 -32.66 -43.45 2.31
CA ALA A 28 -33.00 -42.03 2.15
C ALA A 28 -32.10 -41.06 2.96
N VAL A 29 -31.57 -41.50 4.10
CA VAL A 29 -30.62 -40.72 4.91
C VAL A 29 -29.24 -40.71 4.26
N TRP A 30 -28.84 -41.83 3.66
CA TRP A 30 -27.59 -41.95 2.91
C TRP A 30 -27.51 -40.98 1.73
N TRP A 31 -28.62 -40.81 1.00
CA TRP A 31 -28.69 -39.85 -0.11
C TRP A 31 -28.40 -38.40 0.33
N ARG A 32 -28.85 -38.00 1.53
CA ARG A 32 -28.56 -36.66 2.07
C ARG A 32 -27.07 -36.47 2.37
N TYR A 33 -26.41 -37.51 2.87
CA TYR A 33 -24.96 -37.49 3.08
C TYR A 33 -24.19 -37.53 1.76
N SER A 34 -24.66 -38.28 0.77
CA SER A 34 -24.08 -38.27 -0.59
C SER A 34 -24.18 -36.89 -1.24
N ILE A 35 -25.30 -36.19 -1.11
CA ILE A 35 -25.44 -34.79 -1.58
C ILE A 35 -24.44 -33.88 -0.86
N TRP A 36 -24.27 -34.03 0.45
CA TRP A 36 -23.31 -33.25 1.21
C TRP A 36 -21.87 -33.50 0.77
N VAL A 37 -21.50 -34.75 0.52
CA VAL A 37 -20.18 -35.11 -0.01
C VAL A 37 -19.98 -34.53 -1.41
N VAL A 38 -20.98 -34.61 -2.29
CA VAL A 38 -20.93 -34.01 -3.63
C VAL A 38 -20.78 -32.50 -3.54
N LEU A 39 -21.50 -31.81 -2.66
CA LEU A 39 -21.36 -30.37 -2.44
C LEU A 39 -19.96 -30.00 -1.93
N MET A 40 -19.41 -30.78 -0.99
CA MET A 40 -18.04 -30.55 -0.50
C MET A 40 -16.99 -30.79 -1.59
N VAL A 41 -17.18 -31.80 -2.45
CA VAL A 41 -16.32 -32.04 -3.61
C VAL A 41 -16.43 -30.90 -4.63
N VAL A 42 -17.64 -30.46 -4.96
CA VAL A 42 -17.86 -29.32 -5.87
C VAL A 42 -17.26 -28.04 -5.30
N MET A 43 -17.39 -27.80 -3.99
CA MET A 43 -16.78 -26.65 -3.32
C MET A 43 -15.25 -26.76 -3.31
N ALA A 44 -14.68 -27.95 -3.12
CA ALA A 44 -13.24 -28.17 -3.25
C ALA A 44 -12.75 -27.95 -4.69
N PHE A 45 -13.51 -28.37 -5.72
CA PHE A 45 -13.21 -28.10 -7.13
C PHE A 45 -13.47 -26.64 -7.54
N ALA A 46 -14.43 -25.95 -6.91
CA ALA A 46 -14.71 -24.53 -7.13
C ALA A 46 -13.67 -23.64 -6.43
N CYS A 47 -13.16 -24.03 -5.26
CA CYS A 47 -11.97 -23.45 -4.63
C CYS A 47 -10.68 -23.83 -5.37
N ARG A 48 -10.73 -24.89 -6.19
CA ARG A 48 -9.78 -25.16 -7.27
C ARG A 48 -10.12 -24.39 -8.54
N HIS A 49 -10.81 -23.25 -8.41
CA HIS A 49 -10.51 -22.12 -9.26
C HIS A 49 -8.99 -22.07 -9.31
N LYS A 50 -8.42 -22.36 -10.49
CA LYS A 50 -7.17 -21.71 -10.86
C LYS A 50 -7.39 -20.31 -10.36
N GLN A 51 -6.56 -19.90 -9.41
CA GLN A 51 -6.23 -18.51 -9.31
C GLN A 51 -5.90 -18.19 -10.77
N SER A 52 -6.87 -17.61 -11.47
CA SER A 52 -6.56 -16.49 -12.30
C SER A 52 -5.86 -15.60 -11.29
N ARG A 53 -4.53 -15.85 -11.13
CA ARG A 53 -3.54 -14.92 -11.61
C ARG A 53 -4.34 -14.08 -12.59
N SER A 54 -4.73 -12.91 -12.10
CA SER A 54 -4.45 -11.76 -12.91
C SER A 54 -3.05 -12.04 -13.45
N GLU A 55 -3.01 -12.72 -14.60
CA GLU A 55 -2.07 -12.41 -15.62
C GLU A 55 -2.30 -10.90 -15.70
N GLN A 56 -1.53 -10.15 -14.90
CA GLN A 56 -0.70 -9.13 -15.49
C GLN A 56 -0.16 -9.84 -16.71
N ILE A 57 -0.91 -9.66 -17.81
CA ILE A 57 -0.50 -10.02 -19.12
C ILE A 57 0.81 -9.25 -19.19
N LEU A 58 1.91 -9.96 -18.92
CA LEU A 58 3.23 -9.62 -19.41
C LEU A 58 2.99 -9.69 -20.91
N SER A 59 2.40 -8.64 -21.47
CA SER A 59 2.30 -8.47 -22.89
C SER A 59 3.76 -8.55 -23.31
N PRO A 60 4.16 -9.59 -24.07
CA PRO A 60 5.49 -9.63 -24.63
C PRO A 60 5.46 -8.61 -25.77
N THR A 61 5.41 -7.34 -25.39
CA THR A 61 5.76 -6.25 -26.28
C THR A 61 7.27 -6.28 -26.22
N THR A 62 7.86 -7.18 -27.01
CA THR A 62 9.29 -7.36 -27.14
C THR A 62 9.90 -6.00 -27.42
N LEU A 63 10.52 -5.40 -26.40
CA LEU A 63 11.24 -4.15 -26.55
C LEU A 63 12.32 -4.40 -27.60
N PRO A 64 12.39 -3.61 -28.69
CA PRO A 64 13.44 -3.83 -29.67
C PRO A 64 14.78 -3.42 -29.04
N ALA A 65 15.76 -4.32 -29.06
CA ALA A 65 17.12 -4.14 -28.52
C ALA A 65 17.98 -3.20 -29.40
N ILE A 66 17.54 -1.95 -29.53
CA ILE A 66 18.16 -0.93 -30.39
C ILE A 66 19.38 -0.25 -29.77
N ASN A 67 19.54 -0.35 -28.45
CA ASN A 67 20.62 0.28 -27.67
C ASN A 67 21.09 -0.70 -26.58
N PRO A 68 22.29 -0.53 -26.01
CA PRO A 68 22.84 -1.49 -25.05
C PRO A 68 22.00 -1.59 -23.78
N THR A 69 21.34 -0.50 -23.39
CA THR A 69 20.40 -0.47 -22.25
C THR A 69 19.21 -1.41 -22.47
N ARG A 70 18.53 -1.30 -23.62
CA ARG A 70 17.39 -2.16 -23.99
C ARG A 70 17.80 -3.60 -24.22
N GLY A 71 18.98 -3.85 -24.79
CA GLY A 71 19.52 -5.21 -24.91
C GLY A 71 19.54 -5.90 -23.56
N ARG A 72 20.12 -5.23 -22.54
CA ARG A 72 20.14 -5.76 -21.18
C ARG A 72 18.76 -5.92 -20.55
N VAL A 73 17.83 -4.99 -20.79
CA VAL A 73 16.44 -5.13 -20.31
C VAL A 73 15.78 -6.38 -20.88
N VAL A 74 15.93 -6.61 -22.19
CA VAL A 74 15.39 -7.80 -22.86
C VAL A 74 16.03 -9.07 -22.31
N ASP A 75 17.36 -9.08 -22.15
CA ASP A 75 18.09 -10.23 -21.59
C ASP A 75 17.61 -10.62 -20.19
N LEU A 76 17.23 -9.63 -19.36
CA LEU A 76 16.66 -9.88 -18.03
C LEU A 76 15.20 -10.32 -18.08
N GLU A 77 14.37 -9.67 -18.91
CA GLU A 77 12.96 -10.03 -19.06
C GLU A 77 12.81 -11.46 -19.61
N ASP A 78 13.71 -11.89 -20.51
CA ASP A 78 13.76 -13.24 -21.08
C ASP A 78 14.07 -14.32 -20.02
N GLN A 79 14.72 -13.98 -18.91
CA GLN A 79 14.96 -14.90 -17.78
C GLN A 79 13.68 -15.21 -16.99
N GLN A 80 12.58 -14.46 -17.19
CA GLN A 80 11.28 -14.61 -16.52
C GLN A 80 11.29 -14.48 -14.98
N THR A 81 12.46 -14.25 -14.37
CA THR A 81 12.64 -13.96 -12.94
C THR A 81 12.70 -12.47 -12.65
N TRP A 82 12.75 -11.65 -13.70
CA TRP A 82 12.78 -10.19 -13.63
C TRP A 82 11.54 -9.60 -14.28
N TYR A 83 11.13 -8.42 -13.81
CA TYR A 83 10.03 -7.67 -14.40
C TYR A 83 10.31 -6.17 -14.41
N ARG A 84 9.67 -5.47 -15.35
CA ARG A 84 9.74 -4.02 -15.47
C ARG A 84 8.93 -3.34 -14.36
N HIS A 85 9.63 -2.84 -13.36
CA HIS A 85 9.02 -2.18 -12.21
C HIS A 85 8.70 -0.72 -12.50
N MET A 86 9.63 0.01 -13.11
CA MET A 86 9.37 1.36 -13.65
C MET A 86 10.05 1.52 -15.00
N ALA A 87 9.46 2.31 -15.90
CA ALA A 87 10.12 2.64 -17.15
C ALA A 87 9.62 3.95 -17.75
N LEU A 88 10.53 4.59 -18.50
CA LEU A 88 10.28 5.68 -19.41
C LEU A 88 11.04 5.34 -20.70
N PHE A 89 10.34 5.08 -21.79
CA PHE A 89 10.96 4.73 -23.07
C PHE A 89 10.10 5.17 -24.25
N ASN A 90 10.67 5.22 -25.44
CA ASN A 90 9.92 5.55 -26.66
C ASN A 90 9.61 4.31 -27.48
N ASP A 91 8.34 3.99 -27.68
CA ASP A 91 7.90 2.99 -28.65
C ASP A 91 7.48 3.65 -29.98
N LYS A 92 7.12 2.84 -30.97
CA LYS A 92 6.62 3.27 -32.29
C LYS A 92 5.43 4.23 -32.19
N PHE A 93 4.65 4.15 -31.11
CA PHE A 93 3.45 4.96 -30.87
C PHE A 93 3.70 6.21 -30.03
N GLY A 94 4.91 6.38 -29.47
CA GLY A 94 5.28 7.52 -28.63
C GLY A 94 5.95 7.11 -27.32
N THR A 95 6.00 8.05 -26.37
CA THR A 95 6.61 7.82 -25.05
C THR A 95 5.69 6.97 -24.18
N GLU A 96 6.20 5.85 -23.68
CA GLU A 96 5.52 4.97 -22.75
C GLU A 96 6.10 5.12 -21.34
N VAL A 97 5.22 5.01 -20.35
CA VAL A 97 5.56 5.16 -18.94
C VAL A 97 4.96 4.01 -18.15
N VAL A 98 5.82 3.28 -17.43
CA VAL A 98 5.44 2.22 -16.49
C VAL A 98 5.81 2.68 -15.08
N VAL A 99 4.88 2.57 -14.15
CA VAL A 99 5.07 3.00 -12.75
C VAL A 99 4.65 1.88 -11.80
N GLY A 100 5.60 1.40 -11.01
CA GLY A 100 5.41 0.47 -9.92
C GLY A 100 5.54 1.15 -8.54
N LYS A 101 4.98 0.51 -7.51
CA LYS A 101 5.19 0.86 -6.10
C LYS A 101 6.10 -0.19 -5.46
N PRO A 102 7.19 0.17 -4.76
CA PRO A 102 7.61 1.51 -4.37
C PRO A 102 8.39 2.27 -5.47
N VAL A 103 8.46 3.60 -5.39
CA VAL A 103 9.26 4.41 -6.34
C VAL A 103 10.72 4.44 -5.89
N VAL A 104 11.57 3.66 -6.58
CA VAL A 104 12.97 3.44 -6.18
C VAL A 104 13.91 4.56 -6.60
N LEU A 105 13.65 5.21 -7.74
CA LEU A 105 14.47 6.30 -8.25
C LEU A 105 13.85 7.65 -7.87
N GLN A 106 14.65 8.58 -7.38
CA GLN A 106 14.20 9.93 -7.01
C GLN A 106 14.94 10.99 -7.83
N LEU A 107 14.31 12.15 -7.97
CA LEU A 107 14.93 13.34 -8.58
C LEU A 107 14.94 14.49 -7.57
N LYS A 108 16.09 14.74 -6.96
CA LYS A 108 16.30 15.81 -5.97
C LYS A 108 17.23 16.86 -6.54
N ASP A 109 16.82 18.13 -6.52
CA ASP A 109 17.61 19.26 -7.04
C ASP A 109 18.14 19.05 -8.48
N LYS A 110 17.30 18.46 -9.34
CA LYS A 110 17.61 18.06 -10.73
C LYS A 110 18.67 16.96 -10.87
N ARG A 111 19.03 16.26 -9.80
CA ARG A 111 19.95 15.13 -9.80
C ARG A 111 19.23 13.84 -9.45
N PHE A 112 19.60 12.75 -10.10
CA PHE A 112 19.07 11.43 -9.75
C PHE A 112 19.71 10.95 -8.46
N VAL A 113 18.89 10.46 -7.54
CA VAL A 113 19.30 9.98 -6.23
C VAL A 113 18.52 8.71 -5.90
N LEU A 114 19.16 7.81 -5.13
CA LEU A 114 18.50 6.65 -4.56
C LEU A 114 18.23 6.87 -3.06
N PRO A 115 17.02 6.52 -2.57
CA PRO A 115 16.74 6.46 -1.14
C PRO A 115 17.73 5.51 -0.44
N GLU A 116 18.08 5.80 0.81
CA GLU A 116 19.03 4.98 1.58
C GLU A 116 18.62 3.49 1.60
N ASP A 117 17.33 3.23 1.73
CA ASP A 117 16.74 1.87 1.77
C ASP A 117 17.05 1.04 0.51
N TYR A 118 17.28 1.71 -0.63
CA TYR A 118 17.53 1.04 -1.91
C TYR A 118 18.98 1.14 -2.40
N LYS A 119 19.86 1.89 -1.73
CA LYS A 119 21.25 2.05 -2.18
C LYS A 119 22.01 0.73 -2.24
N TYR A 120 21.86 -0.10 -1.22
CA TYR A 120 22.59 -1.38 -1.14
C TYR A 120 21.95 -2.49 -1.98
N SER A 121 20.65 -2.37 -2.25
CA SER A 121 19.86 -3.35 -3.02
C SER A 121 19.73 -3.00 -4.51
N SER A 122 20.40 -1.94 -4.97
CA SER A 122 20.37 -1.50 -6.37
C SER A 122 21.72 -1.57 -7.07
N ALA A 123 21.73 -2.04 -8.32
CA ALA A 123 22.82 -1.90 -9.28
C ALA A 123 22.44 -0.85 -10.34
N VAL A 124 23.41 -0.04 -10.78
CA VAL A 124 23.19 1.06 -11.72
C VAL A 124 23.97 0.82 -13.01
N TYR A 125 23.27 0.93 -14.14
CA TYR A 125 23.82 0.81 -15.48
C TYR A 125 23.54 2.09 -16.27
N ILE A 126 24.59 2.72 -16.81
CA ILE A 126 24.48 3.89 -17.69
C ILE A 126 25.03 3.49 -19.05
N ASP A 127 24.21 3.67 -20.10
CA ASP A 127 24.56 3.29 -21.48
C ASP A 127 25.03 1.83 -21.60
N GLY A 128 24.40 0.95 -20.83
CA GLY A 128 24.69 -0.49 -20.75
C GLY A 128 25.93 -0.88 -19.93
N LYS A 129 26.67 0.08 -19.36
CA LYS A 129 27.83 -0.19 -18.51
C LYS A 129 27.48 -0.05 -17.04
N GLU A 130 27.97 -0.96 -16.20
CA GLU A 130 27.81 -0.85 -14.76
C GLU A 130 28.60 0.36 -14.24
N THR A 131 27.95 1.15 -13.41
CA THR A 131 28.50 2.40 -12.86
C THR A 131 28.22 2.52 -11.37
N PRO A 132 29.08 3.21 -10.62
CA PRO A 132 28.81 3.50 -9.22
C PRO A 132 27.57 4.40 -9.08
N ILE A 133 26.86 4.29 -7.96
CA ILE A 133 25.59 4.99 -7.70
C ILE A 133 25.79 6.51 -7.77
N GLU A 134 26.96 7.00 -7.39
CA GLU A 134 27.33 8.42 -7.42
C GLU A 134 27.28 8.99 -8.85
N ALA A 135 27.45 8.15 -9.88
CA ALA A 135 27.36 8.57 -11.28
C ALA A 135 25.96 9.11 -11.64
N LEU A 136 24.90 8.64 -10.96
CA LEU A 136 23.53 9.14 -11.15
C LEU A 136 23.41 10.65 -10.92
N GLN A 137 24.19 11.20 -9.99
CA GLN A 137 24.13 12.61 -9.65
C GLN A 137 24.66 13.53 -10.75
N SER A 138 25.50 13.00 -11.65
CA SER A 138 26.06 13.73 -12.79
C SER A 138 25.08 13.82 -13.97
N LEU A 139 24.05 12.97 -13.99
CA LEU A 139 23.09 12.91 -15.07
C LEU A 139 22.07 14.04 -14.98
N SER A 140 21.89 14.74 -16.09
CA SER A 140 20.81 15.71 -16.24
C SER A 140 19.57 15.04 -16.86
N PRO A 141 18.37 15.22 -16.29
CA PRO A 141 17.12 14.68 -16.84
C PRO A 141 16.84 15.09 -18.29
N ASP A 142 17.35 16.24 -18.72
CA ASP A 142 17.19 16.75 -20.08
C ASP A 142 17.90 15.88 -21.14
N PHE A 143 18.91 15.09 -20.75
CA PHE A 143 19.72 14.25 -21.64
C PHE A 143 19.45 12.75 -21.46
N VAL A 144 18.54 12.37 -20.57
CA VAL A 144 18.18 10.98 -20.35
C VAL A 144 17.14 10.54 -21.37
N SER A 145 17.50 9.73 -22.36
CA SER A 145 16.53 9.23 -23.33
C SER A 145 15.55 8.24 -22.73
N GLU A 146 16.06 7.27 -21.96
CA GLU A 146 15.27 6.16 -21.42
C GLU A 146 15.70 5.83 -19.99
N VAL A 147 14.74 5.39 -19.19
CA VAL A 147 14.95 4.92 -17.82
C VAL A 147 14.22 3.59 -17.68
N PHE A 148 14.89 2.60 -17.11
CA PHE A 148 14.29 1.34 -16.72
C PHE A 148 14.71 1.03 -15.28
N VAL A 149 13.76 0.59 -14.48
CA VAL A 149 14.01 -0.05 -13.19
C VAL A 149 13.41 -1.43 -13.30
N ILE A 150 14.28 -2.43 -13.37
CA ILE A 150 13.92 -3.84 -13.43
C ILE A 150 14.06 -4.39 -12.01
N HIS A 151 13.07 -5.15 -11.57
CA HIS A 151 13.05 -5.78 -10.25
C HIS A 151 12.98 -7.29 -10.38
N GLN A 152 13.73 -7.99 -9.53
CA GLN A 152 13.70 -9.44 -9.45
C GLN A 152 12.55 -9.91 -8.57
N TRP A 153 11.94 -11.04 -8.91
CA TRP A 153 10.98 -11.68 -8.03
C TRP A 153 11.68 -12.35 -6.84
N GLU A 154 11.40 -11.88 -5.63
CA GLU A 154 12.06 -12.32 -4.38
C GLU A 154 11.80 -13.79 -4.00
N ASN A 155 10.79 -14.45 -4.59
CA ASN A 155 10.34 -15.80 -4.18
C ASN A 155 10.39 -16.83 -5.32
N PHE A 156 11.16 -16.59 -6.37
CA PHE A 156 11.33 -17.56 -7.46
C PHE A 156 12.50 -18.51 -7.18
N ALA A 157 12.32 -19.80 -7.46
CA ALA A 157 13.34 -20.82 -7.23
C ALA A 157 14.62 -20.58 -8.05
N ASP A 158 14.46 -20.01 -9.25
CA ASP A 158 15.57 -19.70 -10.17
C ASP A 158 16.04 -18.23 -10.05
N ALA A 159 15.64 -17.52 -8.99
CA ALA A 159 16.13 -16.17 -8.75
C ALA A 159 17.64 -16.22 -8.46
N ASP A 160 18.40 -15.44 -9.21
CA ASP A 160 19.81 -15.15 -8.95
C ASP A 160 19.94 -14.51 -7.56
N GLN A 161 20.59 -15.23 -6.65
CA GLN A 161 20.78 -14.81 -5.26
C GLN A 161 21.95 -13.85 -5.08
N ASP A 162 22.87 -13.79 -6.06
CA ASP A 162 24.05 -12.92 -6.02
C ASP A 162 23.75 -11.55 -6.65
N ALA A 163 22.77 -11.49 -7.55
CA ALA A 163 22.32 -10.24 -8.14
C ALA A 163 21.59 -9.35 -7.14
N LYS A 164 21.80 -8.03 -7.28
CA LYS A 164 21.01 -7.04 -6.54
C LYS A 164 19.56 -7.02 -7.07
N PRO A 165 18.55 -6.98 -6.20
CA PRO A 165 17.14 -7.14 -6.61
C PRO A 165 16.66 -6.03 -7.53
N TYR A 166 17.21 -4.81 -7.43
CA TYR A 166 16.89 -3.70 -8.34
C TYR A 166 18.04 -3.45 -9.32
N GLN A 167 17.73 -3.46 -10.62
CA GLN A 167 18.65 -3.00 -11.66
C GLN A 167 18.09 -1.73 -12.30
N ILE A 168 18.79 -0.62 -12.09
CA ILE A 168 18.44 0.69 -12.65
C ILE A 168 19.29 0.90 -13.88
N MET A 169 18.64 1.12 -15.01
CA MET A 169 19.30 1.29 -16.31
C MET A 169 18.88 2.60 -16.93
N ILE A 170 19.86 3.40 -17.34
CA ILE A 170 19.64 4.72 -17.91
C ILE A 170 20.38 4.82 -19.23
N GLN A 171 19.64 5.19 -20.28
CA GLN A 171 20.21 5.50 -21.59
C GLN A 171 20.33 7.02 -21.75
N THR A 172 21.53 7.52 -21.96
CA THR A 172 21.77 8.93 -22.25
C THR A 172 21.70 9.22 -23.75
N SER A 173 21.46 10.48 -24.09
CA SER A 173 21.47 11.01 -25.45
C SER A 173 22.45 12.18 -25.54
N PRO A 174 23.23 12.30 -26.63
CA PRO A 174 24.11 13.44 -26.84
C PRO A 174 23.35 14.76 -27.08
N GLN A 175 22.06 14.68 -27.44
CA GLN A 175 21.20 15.82 -27.65
C GLN A 175 20.11 15.88 -26.59
N ARG A 176 19.63 17.10 -26.31
CA ARG A 176 18.49 17.30 -25.43
C ARG A 176 17.28 16.54 -25.96
N VAL A 177 16.69 15.74 -25.10
CA VAL A 177 15.51 14.94 -25.46
C VAL A 177 14.27 15.83 -25.35
N PRO A 178 13.41 15.88 -26.38
CA PRO A 178 12.16 16.62 -26.32
C PRO A 178 11.30 16.18 -25.15
N THR A 179 10.70 17.15 -24.46
CA THR A 179 9.81 16.91 -23.32
C THR A 179 8.37 16.85 -23.81
N ASN A 180 7.63 15.83 -23.38
CA ASN A 180 6.18 15.70 -23.59
C ASN A 180 5.47 15.44 -22.25
N ASP A 181 4.15 15.54 -22.24
CA ASP A 181 3.35 15.45 -21.01
C ASP A 181 3.63 14.17 -20.20
N ARG A 182 3.79 13.02 -20.86
CA ARG A 182 4.09 11.74 -20.18
C ARG A 182 5.46 11.77 -19.51
N ARG A 183 6.46 12.31 -20.20
CA ARG A 183 7.82 12.49 -19.69
C ARG A 183 7.86 13.50 -18.54
N GLU A 184 7.10 14.59 -18.64
CA GLU A 184 6.95 15.57 -17.54
C GLU A 184 6.32 14.94 -16.31
N GLN A 185 5.25 14.17 -16.48
CA GLN A 185 4.59 13.44 -15.40
C GLN A 185 5.57 12.45 -14.75
N PHE A 186 6.34 11.69 -15.55
CA PHE A 186 7.33 10.76 -15.01
C PHE A 186 8.40 11.47 -14.17
N PHE A 187 9.00 12.54 -14.66
CA PHE A 187 9.99 13.28 -13.85
C PHE A 187 9.37 14.01 -12.67
N SER A 188 8.12 14.45 -12.77
CA SER A 188 7.37 15.03 -11.65
C SER A 188 7.09 13.99 -10.57
N LEU A 189 6.80 12.74 -10.95
CA LEU A 189 6.71 11.62 -10.01
C LEU A 189 8.04 11.39 -9.29
N LEU A 190 9.18 11.38 -10.00
CA LEU A 190 10.49 11.20 -9.35
C LEU A 190 10.82 12.35 -8.39
N ARG A 191 10.41 13.59 -8.71
CA ARG A 191 10.53 14.74 -7.79
C ARG A 191 9.62 14.57 -6.58
N ALA A 192 8.39 14.13 -6.78
CA ALA A 192 7.45 13.87 -5.71
C ALA A 192 7.96 12.77 -4.77
N ALA A 193 8.58 11.73 -5.32
CA ALA A 193 9.17 10.64 -4.55
C ALA A 193 10.32 11.12 -3.64
N ALA A 194 11.02 12.20 -4.01
CA ALA A 194 12.04 12.82 -3.14
C ALA A 194 11.44 13.56 -1.92
N ILE A 195 10.15 13.87 -1.96
CA ILE A 195 9.41 14.62 -0.92
C ILE A 195 8.47 13.70 -0.11
N SER A 196 8.01 12.61 -0.74
CA SER A 196 7.01 11.69 -0.21
C SER A 196 7.40 10.24 -0.42
N GLN A 197 7.16 9.41 0.59
CA GLN A 197 7.22 7.94 0.48
C GLN A 197 6.08 7.40 -0.41
N ASN A 198 4.96 8.11 -0.48
CA ASN A 198 3.75 7.72 -1.22
C ASN A 198 3.36 8.77 -2.27
N PRO A 199 4.19 9.02 -3.29
CA PRO A 199 3.93 10.08 -4.26
C PRO A 199 2.66 9.84 -5.09
N LEU A 200 2.20 8.60 -5.21
CA LEU A 200 0.94 8.25 -5.87
C LEU A 200 -0.30 8.35 -4.95
N GLY A 201 -0.12 8.81 -3.72
CA GLY A 201 -1.15 8.87 -2.69
C GLY A 201 -1.33 7.57 -1.92
N GLU A 202 -1.78 7.73 -0.68
CA GLU A 202 -2.14 6.68 0.25
C GLU A 202 -3.31 7.13 1.12
N THR A 203 -4.11 6.20 1.64
CA THR A 203 -5.24 6.51 2.51
C THR A 203 -5.26 5.55 3.69
N HIS A 204 -5.41 6.11 4.88
CA HIS A 204 -5.52 5.40 6.14
C HIS A 204 -6.84 5.74 6.81
N SER A 205 -7.35 4.77 7.57
CA SER A 205 -8.56 4.98 8.36
C SER A 205 -8.41 4.38 9.75
N PHE A 206 -8.78 5.16 10.75
CA PHE A 206 -8.60 4.84 12.15
C PHE A 206 -9.95 4.94 12.86
N ASN A 207 -10.31 3.90 13.61
CA ASN A 207 -11.29 4.03 14.67
C ASN A 207 -10.61 4.59 15.95
N MET A 208 -11.39 4.86 17.00
CA MET A 208 -10.87 5.39 18.27
C MET A 208 -9.70 4.59 18.85
N ASN A 209 -9.78 3.25 18.89
CA ASN A 209 -8.74 2.41 19.48
C ASN A 209 -7.47 2.41 18.62
N GLN A 210 -7.63 2.31 17.30
CA GLN A 210 -6.54 2.41 16.34
C GLN A 210 -5.86 3.79 16.40
N LEU A 211 -6.63 4.85 16.69
CA LEU A 211 -6.11 6.19 16.84
C LEU A 211 -5.33 6.36 18.15
N LEU A 212 -5.83 5.79 19.25
CA LEU A 212 -5.10 5.72 20.53
C LEU A 212 -3.75 5.02 20.35
N GLU A 213 -3.76 3.87 19.67
CA GLU A 213 -2.55 3.11 19.35
C GLU A 213 -1.61 3.91 18.43
N ALA A 214 -2.14 4.48 17.34
CA ALA A 214 -1.36 5.27 16.38
C ALA A 214 -0.71 6.49 17.04
N THR A 215 -1.44 7.21 17.90
CA THR A 215 -0.90 8.38 18.62
C THR A 215 0.12 7.97 19.68
N PHE A 216 -0.04 6.81 20.31
CA PHE A 216 0.94 6.25 21.26
C PHE A 216 2.27 5.89 20.59
N PHE A 217 2.23 5.26 19.41
CA PHE A 217 3.43 4.90 18.64
C PHE A 217 3.93 6.02 17.71
N HIS A 218 3.38 7.23 17.82
CA HIS A 218 3.72 8.37 16.96
C HIS A 218 3.62 8.08 15.46
N ASN A 219 2.61 7.30 15.05
CA ASN A 219 2.37 6.96 13.66
C ASN A 219 1.91 8.19 12.88
N LYS A 220 2.82 8.71 12.04
CA LYS A 220 2.61 9.90 11.22
C LYS A 220 1.50 9.77 10.17
N ASN A 221 1.12 8.54 9.81
CA ASN A 221 0.04 8.28 8.86
C ASN A 221 -1.33 8.72 9.38
N ALA A 222 -1.48 8.93 10.70
CA ALA A 222 -2.68 9.50 11.29
C ALA A 222 -2.79 11.02 11.10
N LEU A 223 -1.69 11.70 10.73
CA LEU A 223 -1.53 13.18 10.64
C LEU A 223 -1.71 13.95 11.96
N VAL A 224 -2.19 13.27 13.00
CA VAL A 224 -2.49 13.84 14.31
C VAL A 224 -1.73 13.14 15.42
N GLU A 225 -1.45 13.88 16.47
CA GLU A 225 -0.94 13.42 17.76
C GLU A 225 -1.95 13.65 18.88
N ARG A 226 -1.77 12.92 19.98
CA ARG A 226 -2.54 13.11 21.21
C ARG A 226 -1.79 14.10 22.11
N THR A 227 -2.47 15.17 22.50
CA THR A 227 -1.99 16.13 23.51
C THR A 227 -2.06 15.53 24.92
N LYS A 228 -1.39 16.17 25.88
CA LYS A 228 -1.43 15.77 27.30
C LYS A 228 -2.84 15.72 27.89
N ASN A 229 -3.76 16.53 27.36
CA ASN A 229 -5.16 16.59 27.81
C ASN A 229 -6.08 15.67 26.99
N GLU A 230 -5.53 14.66 26.30
CA GLU A 230 -6.27 13.70 25.47
C GLU A 230 -7.03 14.27 24.26
N HIS A 231 -6.73 15.51 23.88
CA HIS A 231 -7.24 16.11 22.65
C HIS A 231 -6.30 15.86 21.48
N LEU A 232 -6.80 15.95 20.26
CA LEU A 232 -5.99 15.82 19.05
C LEU A 232 -5.24 17.10 18.71
N SER A 233 -4.09 16.98 18.09
CA SER A 233 -3.41 18.08 17.41
C SER A 233 -2.82 17.57 16.12
N ILE A 234 -2.81 18.37 15.07
CA ILE A 234 -2.09 18.00 13.83
C ILE A 234 -0.59 18.13 14.11
N TYR A 235 0.23 17.22 13.59
CA TYR A 235 1.68 17.37 13.65
C TYR A 235 2.11 18.66 12.93
N ASP A 236 3.08 19.37 13.51
CA ASP A 236 3.57 20.66 12.99
C ASP A 236 4.04 20.60 11.53
N GLU A 237 4.63 19.47 11.13
CA GLU A 237 5.09 19.22 9.75
C GLU A 237 3.95 19.17 8.72
N TYR A 238 2.73 18.82 9.12
CA TYR A 238 1.56 18.75 8.24
C TYR A 238 0.66 19.98 8.32
N ALA A 239 0.78 20.79 9.38
CA ALA A 239 -0.15 21.89 9.67
C ALA A 239 -0.35 22.89 8.52
N LYS A 240 0.66 23.08 7.65
CA LYS A 240 0.61 23.98 6.49
C LYS A 240 0.19 23.31 5.18
N SER A 241 0.08 21.98 5.16
CA SER A 241 -0.11 21.18 3.94
C SER A 241 -1.29 20.22 4.06
N VAL A 242 -2.22 20.47 4.98
CA VAL A 242 -3.39 19.62 5.24
C VAL A 242 -4.69 20.41 5.10
N ASP A 243 -5.65 19.85 4.37
CA ASP A 243 -7.04 20.29 4.41
C ASP A 243 -7.80 19.50 5.47
N VAL A 244 -8.47 20.21 6.38
CA VAL A 244 -9.15 19.61 7.52
C VAL A 244 -10.66 19.69 7.36
N PHE A 245 -11.33 18.58 7.65
CA PHE A 245 -12.78 18.50 7.67
C PHE A 245 -13.23 17.79 8.95
N ILE A 246 -14.16 18.41 9.68
CA ILE A 246 -14.79 17.82 10.87
C ILE A 246 -16.26 17.61 10.57
N ASN A 247 -16.72 16.36 10.60
CA ASN A 247 -18.08 15.96 10.20
C ASN A 247 -18.46 16.46 8.79
N ASN A 248 -17.52 16.36 7.84
CA ASN A 248 -17.63 16.85 6.46
C ASN A 248 -17.74 18.38 6.32
N LEU A 249 -17.52 19.15 7.39
CA LEU A 249 -17.45 20.61 7.33
C LEU A 249 -15.99 21.06 7.29
N PRO A 250 -15.61 22.01 6.42
CA PRO A 250 -14.27 22.60 6.41
C PRO A 250 -13.93 23.17 7.78
N ALA A 251 -12.73 22.86 8.27
CA ALA A 251 -12.26 23.28 9.58
C ALA A 251 -10.78 23.68 9.52
N THR A 252 -10.29 24.24 10.62
CA THR A 252 -8.89 24.65 10.78
C THR A 252 -8.12 23.65 11.65
N PRO A 253 -6.77 23.63 11.57
CA PRO A 253 -5.94 22.90 12.52
C PRO A 253 -6.19 23.25 13.99
N ALA A 254 -6.66 24.47 14.29
CA ALA A 254 -7.03 24.88 15.65
C ALA A 254 -8.29 24.17 16.14
N ASP A 255 -9.28 23.95 15.26
CA ASP A 255 -10.53 23.26 15.61
C ASP A 255 -10.29 21.79 15.98
N VAL A 256 -9.27 21.14 15.38
CA VAL A 256 -8.87 19.78 15.75
C VAL A 256 -8.49 19.67 17.23
N LYS A 257 -7.92 20.73 17.82
CA LYS A 257 -7.55 20.79 19.25
C LYS A 257 -8.74 20.76 20.20
N THR A 258 -9.94 20.99 19.70
CA THR A 258 -11.18 20.88 20.49
C THR A 258 -11.72 19.46 20.55
N ILE A 259 -11.22 18.55 19.71
CA ILE A 259 -11.72 17.17 19.63
C ILE A 259 -10.97 16.29 20.62
N HIS A 260 -11.71 15.74 21.57
CA HIS A 260 -11.20 14.70 22.46
C HIS A 260 -11.04 13.38 21.70
N VAL A 261 -9.97 12.61 21.94
CA VAL A 261 -9.71 11.33 21.24
C VAL A 261 -10.90 10.37 21.30
N ARG A 262 -11.56 10.30 22.48
CA ARG A 262 -12.72 9.44 22.72
C ARG A 262 -13.99 9.86 21.97
N GLU A 263 -14.04 11.09 21.44
CA GLU A 263 -15.14 11.57 20.60
C GLU A 263 -14.98 11.12 19.15
N VAL A 264 -13.80 10.66 18.74
CA VAL A 264 -13.58 10.22 17.37
C VAL A 264 -14.32 8.92 17.09
N ALA A 265 -15.30 8.99 16.19
CA ALA A 265 -15.94 7.80 15.63
C ALA A 265 -15.06 7.19 14.54
N ARG A 266 -14.56 8.03 13.63
CA ARG A 266 -13.69 7.62 12.52
C ARG A 266 -12.79 8.79 12.12
N LEU A 267 -11.53 8.49 11.83
CA LEU A 267 -10.58 9.43 11.26
C LEU A 267 -10.08 8.86 9.94
N TYR A 268 -10.13 9.66 8.88
CA TYR A 268 -9.57 9.34 7.57
C TYR A 268 -8.44 10.32 7.28
N ALA A 269 -7.24 9.78 7.10
CA ALA A 269 -6.07 10.51 6.67
C ALA A 269 -5.75 10.09 5.23
N LYS A 270 -5.57 11.05 4.34
CA LYS A 270 -5.25 10.80 2.94
C LYS A 270 -4.08 11.68 2.53
N GLU A 271 -3.08 11.06 1.92
CA GLU A 271 -2.11 11.75 1.10
C GLU A 271 -2.64 11.80 -0.33
N ARG A 272 -2.74 13.00 -0.91
CA ARG A 272 -3.14 13.18 -2.29
C ARG A 272 -2.03 12.70 -3.24
N PRO A 273 -2.37 12.23 -4.46
CA PRO A 273 -1.36 11.95 -5.46
C PRO A 273 -0.61 13.23 -5.84
N TYR A 274 0.66 13.10 -6.23
CA TYR A 274 1.53 14.24 -6.59
C TYR A 274 0.94 15.10 -7.70
N LEU A 275 0.16 14.48 -8.59
CA LEU A 275 -0.56 15.19 -9.62
C LEU A 275 -1.52 16.23 -9.03
N GLU A 276 -1.92 16.21 -7.77
CA GLU A 276 -2.81 17.23 -7.19
C GLU A 276 -2.06 18.34 -6.43
N TRP A 277 -0.99 17.99 -5.71
CA TRP A 277 -0.29 18.92 -4.80
C TRP A 277 1.06 19.41 -5.32
N LEU A 278 1.64 18.75 -6.32
CA LEU A 278 2.90 19.15 -6.98
C LEU A 278 2.61 19.72 -8.38
N ARG A 279 1.54 20.50 -8.52
CA ARG A 279 1.24 21.25 -9.74
C ARG A 279 1.78 22.68 -9.65
N PRO A 280 2.28 23.25 -10.77
CA PRO A 280 2.61 24.66 -10.84
C PRO A 280 1.36 25.54 -10.72
N ASP A 281 0.24 25.09 -11.30
CA ASP A 281 -0.97 25.88 -11.44
C ASP A 281 -1.97 25.47 -10.35
N ASN A 282 -2.01 26.23 -9.25
CA ASN A 282 -2.90 26.04 -8.12
C ASN A 282 -2.73 24.68 -7.39
N PRO A 283 -1.64 24.49 -6.64
CA PRO A 283 -1.42 23.26 -5.88
C PRO A 283 -2.46 23.11 -4.75
N LEU A 284 -3.07 21.92 -4.67
CA LEU A 284 -3.87 21.56 -3.50
C LEU A 284 -2.96 21.20 -2.31
N SER A 285 -3.48 21.29 -1.09
CA SER A 285 -2.77 20.78 0.10
C SER A 285 -2.38 19.32 -0.10
N ARG A 286 -1.19 18.89 0.33
CA ARG A 286 -0.73 17.51 0.13
C ARG A 286 -1.60 16.48 0.86
N PHE A 287 -2.08 16.83 2.04
CA PHE A 287 -2.82 15.94 2.93
C PHE A 287 -4.28 16.36 3.08
N VAL A 288 -5.12 15.39 3.41
CA VAL A 288 -6.52 15.59 3.80
C VAL A 288 -6.78 14.83 5.08
N LEU A 289 -7.39 15.50 6.04
CA LEU A 289 -7.81 14.93 7.32
C LEU A 289 -9.32 15.10 7.47
N ASN A 290 -10.06 13.99 7.50
CA ASN A 290 -11.48 13.97 7.82
C ASN A 290 -11.71 13.31 9.18
N ILE A 291 -12.32 14.03 10.12
CA ILE A 291 -12.66 13.53 11.45
C ILE A 291 -14.18 13.48 11.59
N HIS A 292 -14.72 12.29 11.82
CA HIS A 292 -16.11 12.10 12.22
C HIS A 292 -16.17 11.95 13.74
N THR A 293 -16.94 12.83 14.38
CA THR A 293 -17.12 12.84 15.83
C THR A 293 -18.44 12.19 16.24
N SER A 294 -18.47 11.55 17.40
CA SER A 294 -19.65 11.05 18.09
C SER A 294 -19.58 11.51 19.55
N PRO A 295 -20.07 12.72 19.88
CA PRO A 295 -19.92 13.33 21.21
C PRO A 295 -20.44 12.48 22.37
N LYS A 296 -21.45 11.62 22.12
CA LYS A 296 -22.00 10.71 23.12
C LYS A 296 -21.01 9.62 23.57
N ARG A 297 -19.90 9.39 22.85
CA ARG A 297 -18.87 8.40 23.24
C ARG A 297 -18.00 8.87 24.40
N ALA A 298 -17.70 10.18 24.49
CA ALA A 298 -16.89 10.70 25.61
C ALA A 298 -17.54 10.45 26.97
N LYS A 299 -18.89 10.41 27.02
CA LYS A 299 -19.67 10.15 28.24
C LYS A 299 -19.84 8.68 28.58
N ARG A 300 -19.39 7.76 27.72
CA ARG A 300 -19.48 6.32 27.98
C ARG A 300 -18.30 5.92 28.87
N ASP A 301 -18.36 6.33 30.13
CA ASP A 301 -17.54 5.77 31.20
C ASP A 301 -17.82 4.27 31.28
N SER A 302 -16.97 3.50 30.61
CA SER A 302 -16.74 2.12 30.94
C SER A 302 -15.24 1.93 30.88
N THR A 303 -14.63 2.03 32.05
CA THR A 303 -13.33 1.46 32.42
C THR A 303 -13.29 -0.02 32.04
N TYR A 304 -13.06 -0.32 30.76
CA TYR A 304 -12.62 -1.66 30.38
C TYR A 304 -11.11 -1.68 30.56
N TYR A 305 -10.68 -2.14 31.73
CA TYR A 305 -9.32 -2.61 31.93
C TYR A 305 -9.05 -3.73 30.93
N VAL A 306 -8.31 -3.44 29.86
CA VAL A 306 -7.72 -4.49 29.03
C VAL A 306 -6.45 -4.95 29.77
N PHE A 307 -6.62 -5.90 30.68
CA PHE A 307 -5.51 -6.66 31.22
C PHE A 307 -4.94 -7.55 30.11
N SER A 308 -3.88 -7.09 29.44
CA SER A 308 -2.95 -8.00 28.78
C SER A 308 -1.96 -8.49 29.84
N PRO A 309 -1.64 -9.80 29.91
CA PRO A 309 -0.60 -10.30 30.83
C PRO A 309 0.80 -9.73 30.53
N PHE A 310 0.95 -8.92 29.47
CA PHE A 310 2.21 -8.29 29.09
C PHE A 310 2.23 -6.76 29.26
N TYR A 311 1.13 -6.11 29.66
CA TYR A 311 1.07 -4.65 29.77
C TYR A 311 0.20 -4.18 30.94
N THR A 312 0.82 -3.50 31.91
CA THR A 312 0.15 -2.75 32.96
C THR A 312 0.45 -1.26 32.77
N GLY A 313 -0.55 -0.51 32.35
CA GLY A 313 -0.52 0.96 32.27
C GLY A 313 -1.95 1.47 32.14
N ASP A 314 -2.27 2.59 32.81
CA ASP A 314 -3.61 3.18 32.80
C ASP A 314 -3.97 3.73 31.41
N PHE A 315 -5.19 3.40 30.94
CA PHE A 315 -5.80 3.81 29.65
C PHE A 315 -6.98 4.78 29.85
#